data_AF-A0A5N4EL92-F1
#
_entry.id   AF-A0A5N4EL92-F1
#
_cell.length_a   1.000
_cell.length_b   1.000
_cell.length_c   1.000
_cell.angle_alpha   90.00
_cell.angle_beta   90.00
_cell.angle_gamma   90.00
#
_symmetry.space_group_name_H-M   'P 1'
#
loop_
_entity.id
_entity.type
_entity.pdbx_description
1 polymer ?
#
loop_
_entity_poly.entity_id
_entity_poly.type
_entity_poly.pdbx_seq_one_letter_code
_entity_poly.pdbx_strand_id
1 'polypeptide(L)'
;MTCQARSSYITSEILWGYRFTPVLTLEDGFYEVDYNSFHETYETSTPSLSAKELAELASRAELPLSWSVSSKLNQHAELETEEEEKNPEEQTERNGDVANLENESKV
;
A
#
# COMPACT_ATOMS: atom_id res chain seq x y z
N MET A 1 -5.55 15.44 -36.77
CA MET A 1 -5.43 16.44 -35.69
C MET A 1 -5.32 15.66 -34.38
N THR A 2 -4.38 15.99 -33.49
CA THR A 2 -4.24 15.33 -32.17
C THR A 2 -4.51 16.36 -31.07
N CYS A 3 -5.22 15.96 -30.01
CA CYS A 3 -5.57 16.81 -28.86
C CYS A 3 -5.14 16.11 -27.56
N GLN A 4 -4.69 16.88 -26.57
CA GLN A 4 -4.32 16.40 -25.24
C GLN A 4 -4.89 17.33 -24.17
N ALA A 5 -5.50 16.75 -23.14
CA ALA A 5 -5.91 17.43 -21.91
C ALA A 5 -5.27 16.72 -20.71
N ARG A 6 -4.77 17.49 -19.74
CA ARG A 6 -4.12 16.98 -18.51
C ARG A 6 -4.61 17.79 -17.32
N SER A 7 -4.82 17.11 -16.20
CA SER A 7 -5.12 17.71 -14.90
C SER A 7 -4.39 16.91 -13.81
N SER A 8 -4.30 17.46 -12.62
CA SER A 8 -3.65 16.84 -11.46
C SER A 8 -4.43 17.14 -10.19
N TYR A 9 -4.35 16.24 -9.21
CA TYR A 9 -4.89 16.45 -7.87
C TYR A 9 -3.79 16.34 -6.82
N ILE A 10 -3.64 17.34 -5.95
CA ILE A 10 -2.75 17.30 -4.79
C ILE A 10 -3.44 16.60 -3.61
N THR A 11 -2.69 16.29 -2.55
CA THR A 11 -3.21 15.55 -1.39
C THR A 11 -4.44 16.19 -0.74
N SER A 12 -4.51 17.53 -0.71
CA SER A 12 -5.66 18.26 -0.15
C SER A 12 -6.89 18.30 -1.05
N GLU A 13 -6.76 17.92 -2.33
CA GLU A 13 -7.87 17.89 -3.29
C GLU A 13 -8.55 16.50 -3.34
N ILE A 14 -7.97 15.51 -2.65
CA ILE A 14 -8.52 14.16 -2.56
C ILE A 14 -9.40 14.06 -1.31
N LEU A 15 -10.72 14.02 -1.53
CA LEU A 15 -11.71 13.95 -0.46
C LEU A 15 -12.03 12.48 -0.13
N TRP A 16 -11.59 12.00 1.03
CA TRP A 16 -11.92 10.64 1.51
C TRP A 16 -13.36 10.57 2.00
N GLY A 17 -14.10 9.56 1.56
CA GLY A 17 -15.49 9.37 1.95
C GLY A 17 -16.48 10.25 1.19
N TYR A 18 -16.15 10.68 -0.02
CA TYR A 18 -17.02 11.48 -0.88
C TYR A 18 -17.42 10.72 -2.15
N ARG A 19 -18.59 11.07 -2.70
CA ARG A 19 -19.10 10.59 -3.99
C ARG A 19 -19.49 11.77 -4.86
N PHE A 20 -19.41 11.62 -6.17
CA PHE A 20 -19.92 12.60 -7.12
C PHE A 20 -21.45 12.59 -7.15
N THR A 21 -22.04 13.77 -7.23
CA THR A 21 -23.48 13.93 -7.48
C THR A 21 -23.81 13.38 -8.87
N PRO A 22 -24.85 12.53 -9.01
CA PRO A 22 -25.23 12.01 -10.32
C PRO A 22 -25.74 13.15 -11.20
N VAL A 23 -25.15 13.29 -12.39
CA VAL A 23 -25.45 14.39 -13.34
C VAL A 23 -26.30 13.96 -14.53
N LEU A 24 -26.53 12.66 -14.69
CA LEU A 24 -27.23 12.10 -15.85
C LEU A 24 -28.66 11.72 -15.45
N THR A 25 -29.64 12.33 -16.10
CA THR A 25 -31.07 12.02 -15.95
C THR A 25 -31.67 11.59 -17.27
N LEU A 26 -32.79 10.85 -17.23
CA LEU A 26 -33.56 10.47 -18.42
C LEU A 26 -34.87 11.26 -18.38
N GLU A 27 -34.98 12.28 -19.22
CA GLU A 27 -36.17 13.13 -19.35
C GLU A 27 -36.70 13.08 -20.77
N ASP A 28 -38.01 12.80 -20.91
CA ASP A 28 -38.71 12.69 -22.20
C ASP A 28 -38.03 11.77 -23.24
N GLY A 29 -37.37 10.70 -22.77
CA GLY A 29 -36.65 9.75 -23.62
C GLY A 29 -35.25 10.19 -24.05
N PHE A 30 -34.76 11.34 -23.57
CA PHE A 30 -33.42 11.83 -23.80
C PHE A 30 -32.59 11.80 -22.51
N TYR A 31 -31.30 11.53 -22.66
CA TYR A 31 -30.36 11.69 -21.57
C TYR A 31 -29.95 13.16 -21.45
N GLU A 32 -30.28 13.78 -20.32
CA GLU A 32 -29.87 15.14 -19.99
C GLU A 32 -28.68 15.10 -19.03
N VAL A 33 -27.73 16.02 -19.22
CA VAL A 33 -26.52 16.15 -18.40
C VAL A 33 -26.53 17.51 -17.71
N ASP A 34 -26.66 17.52 -16.38
CA ASP A 34 -26.51 18.73 -15.58
C ASP A 34 -25.04 19.04 -15.31
N TYR A 35 -24.49 19.99 -16.07
CA TYR A 35 -23.11 20.44 -15.89
C TYR A 35 -22.89 21.29 -14.62
N ASN A 36 -23.95 21.81 -13.97
CA ASN A 36 -23.79 22.57 -12.73
C ASN A 36 -23.32 21.68 -11.59
N SER A 37 -23.84 20.45 -11.54
CA SER A 37 -23.53 19.44 -10.54
C SER A 37 -22.26 18.62 -10.87
N PHE A 38 -21.56 18.91 -11.97
CA PHE A 38 -20.43 18.10 -12.46
C PHE A 38 -19.25 18.00 -11.48
N HIS A 39 -18.96 19.08 -10.77
CA HIS A 39 -17.91 19.10 -9.74
C HIS A 39 -18.46 18.88 -8.33
N GLU A 40 -19.77 18.72 -8.18
CA GLU A 40 -20.41 18.59 -6.88
C GLU A 40 -20.16 17.20 -6.30
N THR A 41 -19.85 17.17 -5.01
CA THR A 41 -19.62 15.94 -4.24
C THR A 41 -20.37 15.98 -2.93
N TYR A 42 -20.75 14.81 -2.44
CA TYR A 42 -21.43 14.65 -1.15
C TYR A 42 -20.74 13.58 -0.30
N GLU A 43 -20.83 13.74 1.02
CA GLU A 43 -20.23 12.83 2.00
C GLU A 43 -21.01 11.51 2.11
N THR A 44 -20.29 10.41 2.27
CA THR A 44 -20.86 9.07 2.43
C THR A 44 -20.09 8.26 3.48
N SER A 45 -20.79 7.39 4.20
CA SER A 45 -20.19 6.50 5.20
C SER A 45 -19.13 5.61 4.54
N THR A 46 -17.86 5.89 4.82
CA THR A 46 -16.71 5.17 4.29
C THR A 46 -15.76 4.81 5.44
N PRO A 47 -15.31 3.54 5.55
CA PRO A 47 -14.36 3.16 6.59
C PRO A 47 -13.05 3.94 6.46
N SER A 48 -12.41 4.24 7.59
CA SER A 48 -11.13 4.97 7.65
C SER A 48 -9.90 4.07 7.44
N LEU A 49 -10.11 2.82 7.06
CA LEU A 49 -9.07 1.82 6.89
C LEU A 49 -8.46 1.91 5.49
N SER A 50 -7.20 1.51 5.39
CA SER A 50 -6.56 1.32 4.09
C SER A 50 -7.20 0.16 3.33
N ALA A 51 -7.09 0.17 2.00
CA ALA A 51 -7.57 -0.94 1.17
C ALA A 51 -6.93 -2.28 1.55
N LYS A 52 -5.66 -2.27 2.00
CA LYS A 52 -4.95 -3.46 2.47
C LYS A 52 -5.60 -4.04 3.72
N GLU A 53 -5.84 -3.21 4.74
CA GLU A 53 -6.49 -3.65 5.98
C GLU A 53 -7.91 -4.14 5.73
N LEU A 54 -8.67 -3.49 4.84
CA LEU A 54 -10.01 -3.96 4.45
C LEU A 54 -9.97 -5.34 3.80
N ALA A 55 -8.99 -5.60 2.94
CA ALA A 55 -8.81 -6.91 2.31
C ALA A 55 -8.39 -7.99 3.33
N GLU A 56 -7.50 -7.67 4.27
CA GLU A 56 -7.10 -8.57 5.36
C GLU A 56 -8.28 -8.90 6.29
N LEU A 57 -9.13 -7.92 6.60
CA LEU A 57 -10.36 -8.14 7.38
C LEU A 57 -11.38 -8.99 6.63
N ALA A 58 -11.58 -8.74 5.34
CA ALA A 58 -12.49 -9.51 4.50
C ALA A 58 -12.02 -10.97 4.41
N SER A 59 -10.74 -11.20 4.09
CA SER A 59 -10.17 -12.55 4.06
C SER A 59 -10.31 -13.25 5.41
N ARG A 60 -9.97 -12.61 6.54
CA ARG A 60 -10.17 -13.19 7.88
C ARG A 60 -11.62 -13.59 8.17
N ALA A 61 -12.59 -12.87 7.62
CA ALA A 61 -14.01 -13.20 7.78
C ALA A 61 -14.46 -14.39 6.91
N GLU A 62 -13.84 -14.61 5.76
CA GLU A 62 -14.13 -15.73 4.84
C GLU A 62 -13.55 -17.07 5.31
N LEU A 63 -12.68 -17.02 6.31
CA LEU A 63 -11.91 -18.14 6.82
C LEU A 63 -12.70 -18.89 7.89
N PRO A 64 -12.90 -20.21 7.79
CA PRO A 64 -13.60 -20.98 8.81
C PRO A 64 -12.93 -20.77 10.18
N LEU A 65 -13.72 -20.39 11.19
CA LEU A 65 -13.30 -20.13 12.58
C LEU A 65 -12.47 -21.26 13.24
N SER A 66 -12.32 -22.41 12.57
CA SER A 66 -11.57 -23.57 13.05
C SER A 66 -10.05 -23.47 12.88
N TRP A 67 -9.52 -22.63 11.98
CA TRP A 67 -8.06 -22.56 11.77
C TRP A 67 -7.37 -21.38 12.45
N SER A 68 -8.11 -20.51 13.12
CA SER A 68 -7.54 -19.41 13.90
C SER A 68 -7.09 -19.87 15.29
N VAL A 69 -6.19 -20.86 15.37
CA VAL A 69 -5.46 -21.15 16.61
C VAL A 69 -4.08 -20.47 16.52
N SER A 70 -3.89 -19.52 17.43
CA SER A 70 -2.78 -18.58 17.53
C SER A 70 -1.40 -19.26 17.56
N SER A 71 -0.43 -18.72 16.82
CA SER A 71 0.98 -18.83 17.19
C SER A 71 1.48 -17.47 17.67
N LYS A 72 1.54 -17.28 18.98
CA LYS A 72 2.35 -16.22 19.61
C LYS A 72 3.83 -16.63 19.54
N LEU A 73 4.44 -16.58 18.36
CA LEU A 73 5.86 -16.86 18.19
C LEU A 73 6.62 -15.67 17.57
N ASN A 74 6.38 -14.46 18.08
CA ASN A 74 7.29 -13.34 17.78
C ASN A 74 7.44 -12.31 18.92
N GLN A 75 7.20 -12.71 20.18
CA GLN A 75 7.61 -11.90 21.34
C GLN A 75 9.02 -12.33 21.76
N HIS A 76 10.02 -12.05 20.94
CA HIS A 76 11.41 -11.82 21.37
C HIS A 76 12.23 -11.40 20.14
N ALA A 77 12.10 -10.13 19.77
CA ALA A 77 13.13 -9.44 18.99
C ALA A 77 13.57 -8.24 19.85
N GLU A 78 14.53 -8.57 20.72
CA GLU A 78 15.68 -7.75 21.11
C GLU A 78 15.40 -6.28 21.44
N LEU A 79 15.25 -6.00 22.74
CA LEU A 79 15.71 -4.73 23.32
C LEU A 79 17.09 -4.97 23.92
N GLU A 80 18.07 -4.31 23.32
CA GLU A 80 19.44 -4.00 23.77
C GLU A 80 19.41 -3.61 25.26
N THR A 81 20.39 -3.88 26.14
CA THR A 81 21.82 -3.52 26.07
C THR A 81 22.41 -4.03 27.40
N GLU A 82 23.40 -4.91 27.41
CA GLU A 82 24.31 -5.04 28.57
C GLU A 82 25.71 -5.37 28.06
N GLU A 83 26.66 -4.49 28.38
CA GLU A 83 28.09 -4.66 28.19
C GLU A 83 28.60 -5.81 29.05
N GLU A 84 29.48 -6.68 28.51
CA GLU A 84 30.62 -7.20 29.27
C GLU A 84 31.63 -7.92 28.36
N GLU A 85 32.90 -7.53 28.53
CA GLU A 85 34.08 -8.09 27.86
C GLU A 85 34.30 -9.58 28.21
N LYS A 86 34.56 -10.42 27.20
CA LYS A 86 35.61 -11.46 27.28
C LYS A 86 35.91 -12.15 25.94
N ASN A 87 37.16 -12.03 25.49
CA ASN A 87 37.79 -12.93 24.53
C ASN A 87 38.28 -14.20 25.28
N PRO A 88 38.17 -15.43 24.72
CA PRO A 88 39.31 -15.96 23.96
C PRO A 88 38.95 -16.89 22.76
N GLU A 89 39.63 -16.63 21.65
CA GLU A 89 40.35 -17.53 20.72
C GLU A 89 39.69 -18.75 20.03
N GLU A 90 39.96 -18.77 18.71
CA GLU A 90 40.00 -19.87 17.74
C GLU A 90 38.71 -20.59 17.32
N GLN A 91 38.23 -20.27 16.11
CA GLN A 91 38.14 -21.25 15.03
C GLN A 91 38.09 -20.56 13.66
N THR A 92 39.04 -20.97 12.80
CA THR A 92 39.08 -20.83 11.34
C THR A 92 37.70 -21.01 10.71
N GLU A 93 37.27 -20.18 9.76
CA GLU A 93 37.44 -20.47 8.33
C GLU A 93 37.15 -19.22 7.46
N ARG A 94 37.99 -19.05 6.43
CA ARG A 94 37.95 -18.00 5.41
C ARG A 94 36.61 -17.98 4.67
N ASN A 95 35.98 -16.81 4.58
CA ASN A 95 35.03 -16.51 3.50
C ASN A 95 35.51 -15.35 2.65
N GLY A 96 36.22 -15.73 1.58
CA GLY A 96 36.16 -15.14 0.24
C GLY A 96 36.13 -13.62 0.09
N ASP A 97 37.31 -12.99 0.15
CA ASP A 97 37.59 -11.82 -0.68
C ASP A 97 37.62 -12.25 -2.16
N VAL A 98 36.69 -11.75 -2.96
CA VAL A 98 36.95 -11.58 -4.40
C VAL A 98 36.58 -10.15 -4.76
N ALA A 99 37.65 -9.36 -4.89
CA ALA A 99 37.65 -7.98 -5.29
C ALA A 99 36.99 -7.78 -6.66
N ASN A 100 36.31 -6.64 -6.76
CA ASN A 100 36.00 -5.96 -8.01
C ASN A 100 37.30 -5.74 -8.81
N LEU A 101 37.34 -6.27 -10.03
CA LEU A 101 38.33 -5.92 -11.05
C LEU A 101 37.59 -5.63 -12.35
N GLU A 102 37.50 -4.33 -12.61
CA GLU A 102 37.22 -3.72 -13.90
C GLU A 102 38.16 -4.25 -15.00
N ASN A 103 37.71 -4.02 -16.24
CA ASN A 103 38.45 -3.84 -17.51
C ASN A 103 38.72 -5.03 -18.48
N GLU A 104 38.16 -4.81 -19.69
CA GLU A 104 38.70 -5.08 -21.04
C GLU A 104 39.31 -6.44 -21.38
N SER A 105 38.68 -7.19 -22.30
CA SER A 105 39.25 -7.35 -23.65
C SER A 105 38.30 -8.03 -24.63
N LYS A 106 38.48 -7.66 -25.88
CA LYS A 106 37.71 -7.92 -27.08
C LYS A 106 38.17 -9.21 -27.74
N VAL A 107 37.24 -10.09 -28.12
CA VAL A 107 37.40 -11.04 -29.24
C VAL A 107 36.10 -11.11 -30.02
#